data_AF-X1U034-F1
#
_entry.id   AF-X1U034-F1
#
_cell.length_a   1.000
_cell.length_b   1.000
_cell.length_c   1.000
_cell.angle_alpha   90.00
_cell.angle_beta   90.00
_cell.angle_gamma   90.00
#
_symmetry.space_group_name_H-M   'P 1'
#
loop_
_entity.id
_entity.type
_entity.pdbx_description
1 polymer ?
#
loop_
_entity_poly.entity_id
_entity_poly.type
_entity_poly.pdbx_seq_one_letter_code
_entity_poly.pdbx_strand_id
1 'polypeptide(L)'
;WVMWCLAKHYFAIRDKAWLNKNADGLIKGADWVFRQRKETMKPLPHSRGWEYGFLPAGSLEDVSDYFYWLSTNTMTWRGTQWVARTLEAIGHPQAARIRAESDAYRKDLLNGFEKSRQYSPLVRLKDGRWVPNYSSRLYLRGRDVGWIREILEGSVYLLISGLYDPTSKQASWILDDYQDNRYSDPIYSYPINDFNTNWFDLGGFSCQPTLLAGLMPYLDRDEPEVYIWMFMNAWAACYREE
;
A
#
# COMPACT_ATOMS: atom_id res chain seq x y z
N TRP A 1 -5.47 7.85 -4.59
CA TRP A 1 -6.88 7.42 -4.64
C TRP A 1 -7.67 8.00 -5.82
N VAL A 2 -7.78 9.33 -5.99
CA VAL A 2 -8.68 9.97 -6.98
C VAL A 2 -8.58 9.43 -8.42
N MET A 3 -7.38 9.37 -9.00
CA MET A 3 -7.19 8.84 -10.38
C MET A 3 -7.65 7.39 -10.52
N TRP A 4 -7.45 6.57 -9.50
CA TRP A 4 -7.93 5.18 -9.48
C TRP A 4 -9.46 5.13 -9.43
N CYS A 5 -10.11 5.96 -8.60
CA CYS A 5 -11.58 6.03 -8.54
C CYS A 5 -12.19 6.45 -9.89
N LEU A 6 -11.62 7.45 -10.56
CA LEU A 6 -12.08 7.89 -11.89
C LEU A 6 -11.92 6.80 -12.95
N ALA A 7 -10.80 6.05 -12.92
CA ALA A 7 -10.61 4.90 -13.79
C ALA A 7 -11.62 3.79 -13.48
N LYS A 8 -11.85 3.48 -12.20
CA LYS A 8 -12.84 2.48 -11.75
C LYS A 8 -14.25 2.85 -12.18
N HIS A 9 -14.60 4.13 -12.11
CA HIS A 9 -15.87 4.64 -12.63
C HIS A 9 -16.03 4.26 -14.10
N TYR A 10 -15.06 4.61 -14.96
CA TYR A 10 -15.10 4.19 -16.37
C TYR A 10 -15.23 2.66 -16.55
N PHE A 11 -14.46 1.85 -15.82
CA PHE A 11 -14.55 0.39 -15.97
C PHE A 11 -15.87 -0.21 -15.49
N ALA A 12 -16.57 0.46 -14.57
CA ALA A 12 -17.90 0.06 -14.10
C ALA A 12 -19.00 0.40 -15.10
N ILE A 13 -19.00 1.62 -15.66
CA ILE A 13 -20.10 2.10 -16.52
C ILE A 13 -19.81 2.04 -18.02
N ARG A 14 -18.54 1.90 -18.42
CA ARG A 14 -18.06 1.85 -19.81
C ARG A 14 -18.40 3.05 -20.69
N ASP A 15 -18.64 4.21 -20.07
CA ASP A 15 -18.90 5.47 -20.77
C ASP A 15 -17.62 6.06 -21.39
N LYS A 16 -17.40 5.76 -22.67
CA LYS A 16 -16.27 6.29 -23.44
C LYS A 16 -16.38 7.79 -23.69
N ALA A 17 -17.59 8.35 -23.81
CA ALA A 17 -17.78 9.77 -24.07
C ALA A 17 -17.37 10.61 -22.85
N TRP A 18 -17.80 10.16 -21.66
CA TRP A 18 -17.35 10.74 -20.39
C TRP A 18 -15.83 10.66 -20.25
N LEU A 19 -15.25 9.50 -20.55
CA LEU A 19 -13.80 9.35 -20.40
C LEU A 19 -13.02 10.23 -21.38
N ASN A 20 -13.43 10.30 -22.65
CA ASN A 20 -12.80 11.19 -23.63
C ASN A 20 -12.86 12.66 -23.18
N LYS A 21 -13.98 13.11 -22.60
CA LYS A 21 -14.13 14.46 -22.05
C LYS A 21 -13.21 14.73 -20.86
N ASN A 22 -12.90 13.71 -20.05
CA ASN A 22 -12.12 13.85 -18.82
C ASN A 22 -10.67 13.38 -18.92
N ALA A 23 -10.26 12.80 -20.07
CA ALA A 23 -8.94 12.20 -20.27
C ALA A 23 -7.79 13.19 -19.99
N ASP A 24 -7.94 14.44 -20.41
CA ASP A 24 -6.94 15.49 -20.17
C ASP A 24 -6.67 15.71 -18.68
N GLY A 25 -7.69 15.62 -17.82
CA GLY A 25 -7.53 15.73 -16.37
C GLY A 25 -6.72 14.58 -15.79
N LEU A 26 -7.00 13.35 -16.24
CA LEU A 26 -6.25 12.16 -15.85
C LEU A 26 -4.78 12.23 -16.29
N ILE A 27 -4.54 12.69 -17.53
CA ILE A 27 -3.19 12.87 -18.08
C ILE A 27 -2.42 13.93 -17.28
N LYS A 28 -3.03 15.08 -16.99
CA LYS A 28 -2.40 16.13 -16.16
C LYS A 28 -2.06 15.63 -14.76
N GLY A 29 -2.93 14.83 -14.15
CA GLY A 29 -2.67 14.19 -12.86
C GLY A 29 -1.46 13.25 -12.91
N ALA A 30 -1.39 12.38 -13.92
CA ALA A 30 -0.26 11.49 -14.12
C ALA A 30 1.05 12.25 -14.41
N ASP A 31 0.99 13.27 -15.27
CA ASP A 31 2.15 14.11 -15.61
C ASP A 31 2.65 14.90 -14.41
N TRP A 32 1.77 15.36 -13.52
CA TRP A 32 2.20 15.96 -12.25
C TRP A 32 3.02 14.96 -11.43
N VAL A 33 2.54 13.71 -11.26
CA VAL A 33 3.28 12.65 -10.55
C VAL A 33 4.64 12.40 -11.19
N PHE A 34 4.69 12.25 -12.51
CA PHE A 34 5.95 11.99 -13.21
C PHE A 34 6.94 13.16 -13.09
N ARG A 35 6.46 14.41 -13.08
CA ARG A 35 7.32 15.56 -12.78
C ARG A 35 7.84 15.52 -11.34
N GLN A 36 7.01 15.20 -10.35
CA GLN A 36 7.47 15.12 -8.95
C GLN A 36 8.56 14.06 -8.76
N ARG A 37 8.45 12.91 -9.43
CA ARG A 37 9.47 11.87 -9.39
C ARG A 37 10.85 12.34 -9.87
N LYS A 38 10.90 13.27 -10.83
CA LYS A 38 12.18 13.79 -11.34
C LYS A 38 13.02 14.48 -10.26
N GLU A 39 12.38 14.95 -9.18
CA GLU A 39 13.07 15.56 -8.05
C GLU A 39 13.93 14.56 -7.26
N THR A 40 13.64 13.25 -7.33
CA THR A 40 14.43 12.18 -6.69
C THR A 40 15.32 11.42 -7.69
N MET A 41 15.24 11.76 -8.98
CA MET A 41 16.06 11.14 -10.05
C MET A 41 17.34 11.91 -10.35
N LYS A 42 17.71 12.84 -9.47
CA LYS A 42 18.92 13.66 -9.53
C LYS A 42 19.81 13.36 -8.31
N PRO A 43 21.10 13.72 -8.33
CA PRO A 43 21.92 13.65 -7.13
C PRO A 43 21.28 14.45 -5.99
N LEU A 44 21.05 13.79 -4.85
CA LEU A 44 20.46 14.39 -3.65
C LEU A 44 21.45 14.33 -2.48
N PRO A 45 21.47 15.35 -1.60
CA PRO A 45 22.27 15.31 -0.37
C PRO A 45 21.94 14.09 0.48
N HIS A 46 22.97 13.40 0.98
CA HIS A 46 22.85 12.21 1.84
C HIS A 46 22.09 11.02 1.23
N SER A 47 21.78 11.07 -0.06
CA SER A 47 21.14 9.98 -0.78
C SER A 47 22.02 8.73 -0.81
N ARG A 48 21.41 7.58 -0.60
CA ARG A 48 22.02 6.27 -0.92
C ARG A 48 21.44 5.68 -2.22
N GLY A 49 20.64 6.48 -2.94
CA GLY A 49 19.97 6.14 -4.18
C GLY A 49 18.79 5.17 -4.04
N TRP A 50 18.24 4.96 -2.84
CA TRP A 50 17.10 4.03 -2.66
C TRP A 50 15.78 4.69 -3.05
N GLU A 51 15.71 6.00 -2.93
CA GLU A 51 14.57 6.87 -3.25
C GLU A 51 14.52 7.24 -4.74
N TYR A 52 15.46 6.79 -5.57
CA TYR A 52 15.50 7.15 -6.98
C TYR A 52 14.16 6.83 -7.65
N GLY A 53 13.48 7.84 -8.19
CA GLY A 53 12.20 7.69 -8.86
C GLY A 53 10.98 7.64 -7.93
N PHE A 54 11.15 7.77 -6.62
CA PHE A 54 10.06 7.98 -5.65
C PHE A 54 9.54 9.42 -5.74
N LEU A 55 8.36 9.68 -5.17
CA LEU A 55 7.96 11.05 -4.84
C LEU A 55 8.94 11.66 -3.81
N PRO A 56 9.10 12.99 -3.80
CA PRO A 56 9.81 13.68 -2.73
C PRO A 56 9.30 13.28 -1.35
N ALA A 57 10.18 13.36 -0.34
CA ALA A 57 9.77 13.16 1.04
C ALA A 57 8.64 14.14 1.39
N GLY A 58 7.61 13.63 2.06
CA GLY A 58 6.41 14.38 2.40
C GLY A 58 5.78 13.86 3.69
N SER A 59 4.76 14.55 4.17
CA SER A 59 3.93 14.11 5.30
C SER A 59 2.90 13.05 4.86
N LEU A 60 2.33 12.35 5.84
CA LEU A 60 1.05 11.64 5.65
C LEU A 60 -0.10 12.55 6.14
N GLU A 61 -1.27 11.98 6.37
CA GLU A 61 -2.45 12.70 6.88
C GLU A 61 -2.21 13.24 8.31
N ASP A 62 -2.15 12.35 9.31
CA ASP A 62 -1.94 12.73 10.72
C ASP A 62 -0.45 12.74 11.13
N VAL A 63 0.45 12.40 10.22
CA VAL A 63 1.89 12.35 10.45
C VAL A 63 2.59 13.47 9.70
N SER A 64 3.07 14.48 10.44
CA SER A 64 3.72 15.67 9.88
C SER A 64 5.20 15.49 9.54
N ASP A 65 5.81 14.36 9.89
CA ASP A 65 7.21 14.08 9.52
C ASP A 65 7.37 13.83 8.02
N TYR A 66 8.48 14.32 7.47
CA TYR A 66 8.78 14.20 6.05
C TYR A 66 9.67 12.99 5.79
N PHE A 67 9.08 11.96 5.17
CA PHE A 67 9.80 10.77 4.76
C PHE A 67 9.36 10.28 3.37
N TYR A 68 10.12 9.34 2.82
CA TYR A 68 9.72 8.58 1.63
C TYR A 68 8.79 7.45 2.04
N TRP A 69 7.52 7.78 2.22
CA TRP A 69 6.49 6.86 2.69
C TRP A 69 6.12 5.80 1.65
N LEU A 70 5.97 4.56 2.12
CA LEU A 70 5.59 3.41 1.30
C LEU A 70 4.18 3.58 0.73
N SER A 71 3.20 3.88 1.57
CA SER A 71 1.79 3.98 1.18
C SER A 71 1.54 5.09 0.16
N THR A 72 2.08 6.30 0.40
CA THR A 72 1.96 7.43 -0.53
C THR A 72 2.51 7.11 -1.91
N ASN A 73 3.70 6.50 -1.97
CA ASN A 73 4.33 6.14 -3.23
C ASN A 73 3.55 5.06 -3.98
N THR A 74 3.19 3.97 -3.30
CA THR A 74 2.48 2.82 -3.88
C THR A 74 1.08 3.19 -4.37
N MET A 75 0.32 3.96 -3.59
CA MET A 75 -1.02 4.41 -3.97
C MET A 75 -1.01 5.47 -5.06
N THR A 76 0.03 6.30 -5.12
CA THR A 76 0.19 7.25 -6.22
C THR A 76 0.56 6.54 -7.51
N TRP A 77 1.46 5.54 -7.45
CA TRP A 77 1.74 4.67 -8.59
C TRP A 77 0.49 3.94 -9.08
N ARG A 78 -0.34 3.38 -8.17
CA ARG A 78 -1.63 2.77 -8.53
C ARG A 78 -2.48 3.73 -9.35
N GLY A 79 -2.53 5.01 -8.97
CA GLY A 79 -3.22 6.04 -9.74
C GLY A 79 -2.74 6.11 -11.20
N THR A 80 -1.44 6.25 -11.43
CA THR A 80 -0.88 6.34 -12.80
C THR A 80 -1.05 5.04 -13.59
N GLN A 81 -0.97 3.90 -12.91
CA GLN A 81 -1.23 2.58 -13.51
C GLN A 81 -2.63 2.52 -14.10
N TRP A 82 -3.63 2.94 -13.33
CA TRP A 82 -5.01 2.90 -13.76
C TRP A 82 -5.34 3.97 -14.80
N VAL A 83 -4.67 5.12 -14.80
CA VAL A 83 -4.76 6.09 -15.90
C VAL A 83 -4.31 5.45 -17.22
N ALA A 84 -3.14 4.82 -17.25
CA ALA A 84 -2.67 4.19 -18.50
C ALA A 84 -3.64 3.13 -19.02
N ARG A 85 -4.10 2.21 -18.15
CA ARG A 85 -5.07 1.16 -18.52
C ARG A 85 -6.35 1.75 -19.12
N THR A 86 -6.79 2.87 -18.56
CA THR A 86 -8.01 3.55 -19.01
C THR A 86 -7.80 4.20 -20.37
N LEU A 87 -6.65 4.85 -20.60
CA LEU A 87 -6.27 5.44 -21.89
C LEU A 87 -6.07 4.37 -22.97
N GLU A 88 -5.48 3.23 -22.63
CA GLU A 88 -5.35 2.06 -23.50
C GLU A 88 -6.72 1.53 -23.95
N ALA A 89 -7.67 1.42 -23.01
CA ALA A 89 -9.02 0.92 -23.26
C ALA A 89 -9.84 1.77 -24.24
N ILE A 90 -9.45 3.03 -24.47
CA ILE A 90 -10.07 3.91 -25.47
C ILE A 90 -9.16 4.21 -26.67
N GLY A 91 -7.97 3.60 -26.74
CA GLY A 91 -7.01 3.85 -27.82
C GLY A 91 -6.48 5.29 -27.85
N HIS A 92 -6.38 5.94 -26.69
CA HIS A 92 -5.94 7.34 -26.63
C HIS A 92 -4.47 7.47 -27.08
N PRO A 93 -4.07 8.49 -27.87
CA PRO A 93 -2.70 8.62 -28.39
C PRO A 93 -1.61 8.68 -27.32
N GLN A 94 -1.94 9.17 -26.12
CA GLN A 94 -0.99 9.27 -24.99
C GLN A 94 -0.84 7.96 -24.20
N ALA A 95 -1.64 6.92 -24.49
CA ALA A 95 -1.67 5.68 -23.72
C ALA A 95 -0.28 5.04 -23.57
N ALA A 96 0.45 4.87 -24.68
CA ALA A 96 1.77 4.26 -24.69
C ALA A 96 2.79 5.04 -23.85
N ARG A 97 2.77 6.38 -23.90
CA ARG A 97 3.68 7.23 -23.10
C ARG A 97 3.38 7.08 -21.61
N ILE A 98 2.12 7.22 -21.22
CA ILE A 98 1.71 7.12 -19.81
C ILE A 98 1.99 5.71 -19.27
N ARG A 99 1.81 4.68 -20.09
CA ARG A 99 2.18 3.31 -19.74
C ARG A 99 3.67 3.19 -19.43
N ALA A 100 4.53 3.62 -20.34
CA ALA A 100 5.98 3.53 -20.17
C ALA A 100 6.47 4.27 -18.90
N GLU A 101 5.94 5.47 -18.64
CA GLU A 101 6.26 6.25 -17.43
C GLU A 101 5.77 5.57 -16.14
N SER A 102 4.59 4.98 -16.16
CA SER A 102 4.02 4.24 -15.03
C SER A 102 4.79 2.94 -14.76
N ASP A 103 5.25 2.24 -15.79
CA ASP A 103 6.11 1.05 -15.67
C ASP A 103 7.50 1.41 -15.14
N ALA A 104 8.08 2.53 -15.60
CA ALA A 104 9.32 3.06 -15.04
C ALA A 104 9.16 3.38 -13.55
N TYR A 105 8.03 4.01 -13.16
CA TYR A 105 7.73 4.26 -11.75
C TYR A 105 7.62 2.97 -10.95
N ARG A 106 6.92 1.96 -11.48
CA ARG A 106 6.83 0.64 -10.85
C ARG A 106 8.22 0.06 -10.57
N LYS A 107 9.09 0.08 -11.58
CA LYS A 107 10.44 -0.47 -11.49
C LYS A 107 11.27 0.23 -10.43
N ASP A 108 11.22 1.56 -10.40
CA ASP A 108 11.95 2.37 -9.42
C ASP A 108 11.48 2.07 -7.99
N LEU A 109 10.16 2.00 -7.76
CA LEU A 109 9.58 1.64 -6.46
C LEU A 109 10.01 0.25 -6.00
N LEU A 110 9.93 -0.76 -6.88
CA LEU A 110 10.35 -2.12 -6.55
C LEU A 110 11.84 -2.15 -6.16
N ASN A 111 12.71 -1.47 -6.92
CA ASN A 111 14.13 -1.39 -6.60
C ASN A 111 14.38 -0.76 -5.22
N GLY A 112 13.72 0.36 -4.91
CA GLY A 112 13.86 1.05 -3.63
C GLY A 112 13.35 0.21 -2.45
N PHE A 113 12.16 -0.37 -2.57
CA PHE A 113 11.59 -1.20 -1.50
C PHE A 113 12.35 -2.50 -1.28
N GLU A 114 12.79 -3.19 -2.34
CA GLU A 114 13.60 -4.40 -2.19
C GLU A 114 14.95 -4.09 -1.54
N LYS A 115 15.58 -2.99 -1.91
CA LYS A 115 16.82 -2.56 -1.26
C LYS A 115 16.56 -2.23 0.21
N SER A 116 15.51 -1.47 0.52
CA SER A 116 15.15 -1.17 1.91
C SER A 116 14.91 -2.45 2.72
N ARG A 117 14.17 -3.42 2.18
CA ARG A 117 13.92 -4.73 2.82
C ARG A 117 15.20 -5.50 3.10
N GLN A 118 16.14 -5.57 2.15
CA GLN A 118 17.43 -6.26 2.33
C GLN A 118 18.26 -5.68 3.48
N TYR A 119 18.02 -4.43 3.81
CA TYR A 119 18.70 -3.70 4.86
C TYR A 119 17.89 -3.61 6.17
N SER A 120 16.63 -4.06 6.17
CA SER A 120 15.81 -4.15 7.36
C SER A 120 16.07 -5.46 8.11
N PRO A 121 16.01 -5.45 9.46
CA PRO A 121 16.10 -6.67 10.25
C PRO A 121 14.92 -7.60 9.93
N LEU A 122 15.17 -8.90 10.03
CA LEU A 122 14.11 -9.91 9.98
C LEU A 122 13.20 -9.77 11.21
N VAL A 123 11.93 -10.11 11.05
CA VAL A 123 10.96 -10.20 12.14
C VAL A 123 10.69 -11.66 12.45
N ARG A 124 10.68 -11.99 13.75
CA ARG A 124 10.37 -13.34 14.23
C ARG A 124 8.86 -13.52 14.28
N LEU A 125 8.40 -14.69 13.87
CA LEU A 125 7.03 -15.15 14.05
C LEU A 125 6.93 -16.07 15.28
N LYS A 126 5.73 -16.24 15.83
CA LYS A 126 5.43 -17.07 17.02
C LYS A 126 5.75 -18.54 16.80
N ASP A 127 5.65 -19.02 15.57
CA ASP A 127 6.06 -20.39 15.19
C ASP A 127 7.59 -20.57 15.10
N GLY A 128 8.37 -19.51 15.35
CA GLY A 128 9.82 -19.52 15.34
C GLY A 128 10.46 -19.21 13.98
N ARG A 129 9.68 -19.09 12.90
CA ARG A 129 10.20 -18.63 11.60
C ARG A 129 10.64 -17.16 11.69
N TRP A 130 11.51 -16.78 10.75
CA TRP A 130 11.91 -15.39 10.55
C TRP A 130 11.56 -14.97 9.13
N VAL A 131 10.85 -13.86 9.00
CA VAL A 131 10.44 -13.32 7.69
C VAL A 131 11.04 -11.93 7.44
N PRO A 132 11.34 -11.58 6.18
CA PRO A 132 11.74 -10.23 5.81
C PRO A 132 10.68 -9.17 6.14
N ASN A 133 11.13 -8.01 6.62
CA ASN A 133 10.26 -6.87 6.92
C ASN A 133 10.30 -5.80 5.80
N TYR A 134 9.13 -5.31 5.42
CA TYR A 134 8.98 -4.06 4.69
C TYR A 134 8.59 -2.94 5.65
N SER A 135 9.50 -2.01 5.88
CA SER A 135 9.27 -0.83 6.71
C SER A 135 8.30 0.15 6.02
N SER A 136 7.53 0.89 6.81
CA SER A 136 6.54 1.89 6.36
C SER A 136 7.14 3.08 5.60
N ARG A 137 8.45 3.30 5.70
CA ARG A 137 9.21 4.31 4.95
C ARG A 137 10.62 3.81 4.60
N LEU A 138 11.19 4.36 3.52
CA LEU A 138 12.59 4.08 3.17
C LEU A 138 13.54 4.49 4.30
N TYR A 139 14.70 3.82 4.33
CA TYR A 139 15.82 4.06 5.26
C TYR A 139 15.59 3.68 6.72
N LEU A 140 14.34 3.43 7.13
CA LEU A 140 14.05 2.89 8.45
C LEU A 140 14.60 1.47 8.59
N ARG A 141 15.17 1.18 9.76
CA ARG A 141 15.68 -0.14 10.13
C ARG A 141 14.76 -0.74 11.18
N GLY A 142 13.81 -1.56 10.73
CA GLY A 142 12.80 -2.18 11.60
C GLY A 142 11.44 -1.53 11.43
N ARG A 143 10.69 -1.42 12.54
CA ARG A 143 9.34 -0.86 12.59
C ARG A 143 9.36 0.61 13.02
N ASP A 144 8.38 1.35 12.57
CA ASP A 144 8.10 2.70 13.07
C ASP A 144 7.18 2.62 14.32
N VAL A 145 6.79 3.79 14.82
CA VAL A 145 5.94 3.92 16.00
C VAL A 145 4.46 3.99 15.64
N GLY A 146 3.65 3.30 16.44
CA GLY A 146 2.20 3.41 16.42
C GLY A 146 1.52 2.76 15.21
N TRP A 147 0.23 2.48 15.40
CA TRP A 147 -0.58 1.80 14.41
C TRP A 147 -0.79 2.59 13.10
N ILE A 148 -0.76 3.93 13.14
CA ILE A 148 -0.91 4.75 11.94
C ILE A 148 0.22 4.44 10.94
N ARG A 149 1.48 4.42 11.40
CA ARG A 149 2.63 4.22 10.51
C ARG A 149 2.81 2.76 10.11
N GLU A 150 2.51 1.81 11.00
CA GLU A 150 2.79 0.38 10.76
C GLU A 150 1.59 -0.44 10.27
N ILE A 151 0.36 0.02 10.50
CA ILE A 151 -0.88 -0.63 10.05
C ILE A 151 -1.55 0.18 8.94
N LEU A 152 -2.04 1.38 9.28
CA LEU A 152 -2.83 2.22 8.37
C LEU A 152 -2.03 2.64 7.13
N GLU A 153 -0.74 2.84 7.29
CA GLU A 153 0.18 3.29 6.23
C GLU A 153 1.30 2.27 5.98
N GLY A 154 1.10 1.04 6.47
CA GLY A 154 2.11 0.00 6.49
C GLY A 154 2.23 -0.81 5.19
N SER A 155 3.06 -1.85 5.25
CA SER A 155 3.45 -2.65 4.09
C SER A 155 2.33 -3.41 3.38
N VAL A 156 1.14 -3.55 3.98
CA VAL A 156 -0.03 -4.15 3.28
C VAL A 156 -0.43 -3.35 2.03
N TYR A 157 -0.07 -2.06 1.96
CA TYR A 157 -0.28 -1.23 0.77
C TYR A 157 0.52 -1.66 -0.46
N LEU A 158 1.59 -2.44 -0.28
CA LEU A 158 2.29 -3.09 -1.39
C LEU A 158 1.38 -4.07 -2.14
N LEU A 159 0.45 -4.71 -1.42
CA LEU A 159 -0.52 -5.66 -1.97
C LEU A 159 -1.78 -4.92 -2.44
N ILE A 160 -2.35 -4.06 -1.60
CA ILE A 160 -3.58 -3.29 -1.93
C ILE A 160 -3.39 -2.47 -3.20
N SER A 161 -2.20 -1.88 -3.40
CA SER A 161 -1.89 -1.12 -4.62
C SER A 161 -1.77 -1.98 -5.88
N GLY A 162 -1.53 -3.28 -5.73
CA GLY A 162 -1.15 -4.21 -6.80
C GLY A 162 0.30 -4.08 -7.23
N LEU A 163 1.16 -3.44 -6.42
CA LEU A 163 2.59 -3.31 -6.75
C LEU A 163 3.27 -4.67 -6.69
N TYR A 164 2.95 -5.44 -5.65
CA TYR A 164 3.30 -6.84 -5.49
C TYR A 164 2.09 -7.71 -5.72
N ASP A 165 2.33 -8.89 -6.28
CA ASP A 165 1.30 -9.90 -6.47
C ASP A 165 0.89 -10.48 -5.10
N PRO A 166 -0.41 -10.59 -4.80
CA PRO A 166 -0.91 -11.05 -3.51
C PRO A 166 -0.57 -12.51 -3.21
N THR A 167 -0.19 -13.31 -4.21
CA THR A 167 0.27 -14.71 -4.07
C THR A 167 1.79 -14.85 -4.00
N SER A 168 2.54 -13.74 -4.11
CA SER A 168 4.01 -13.75 -4.06
C SER A 168 4.56 -14.12 -2.68
N LYS A 169 5.85 -14.49 -2.63
CA LYS A 169 6.57 -14.72 -1.36
C LYS A 169 6.58 -13.47 -0.47
N GLN A 170 6.70 -12.30 -1.09
CA GLN A 170 6.65 -11.01 -0.40
C GLN A 170 5.30 -10.80 0.28
N ALA A 171 4.21 -11.16 -0.39
CA ALA A 171 2.88 -11.09 0.19
C ALA A 171 2.76 -11.99 1.41
N SER A 172 3.24 -13.24 1.34
CA SER A 172 3.25 -14.14 2.50
C SER A 172 4.03 -13.57 3.69
N TRP A 173 5.22 -12.97 3.47
CA TRP A 173 5.97 -12.35 4.58
C TRP A 173 5.21 -11.19 5.22
N ILE A 174 4.57 -10.35 4.41
CA ILE A 174 3.78 -9.22 4.89
C ILE A 174 2.59 -9.73 5.69
N LEU A 175 1.77 -10.62 5.13
CA LEU A 175 0.55 -11.10 5.75
C LEU A 175 0.82 -11.92 7.02
N ASP A 176 1.86 -12.76 7.02
CA ASP A 176 2.32 -13.46 8.22
C ASP A 176 2.70 -12.47 9.34
N ASP A 177 3.51 -11.44 9.04
CA ASP A 177 3.90 -10.43 10.04
C ASP A 177 2.69 -9.62 10.55
N TYR A 178 1.73 -9.29 9.68
CA TYR A 178 0.51 -8.58 10.08
C TYR A 178 -0.33 -9.41 11.04
N GLN A 179 -0.63 -10.67 10.70
CA GLN A 179 -1.48 -11.53 11.55
C GLN A 179 -0.79 -11.87 12.86
N ASP A 180 0.47 -12.27 12.78
CA ASP A 180 1.14 -12.86 13.91
C ASP A 180 1.66 -11.79 14.87
N ASN A 181 2.23 -10.71 14.34
CA ASN A 181 2.81 -9.66 15.16
C ASN A 181 1.93 -8.41 15.23
N ARG A 182 1.58 -7.81 14.09
CA ARG A 182 1.08 -6.43 14.12
C ARG A 182 -0.32 -6.30 14.69
N TYR A 183 -1.23 -7.22 14.38
CA TYR A 183 -2.59 -7.20 14.91
C TYR A 183 -2.69 -7.68 16.37
N SER A 184 -1.61 -8.24 16.94
CA SER A 184 -1.59 -8.71 18.32
C SER A 184 -0.66 -7.93 19.27
N ASP A 185 0.16 -7.02 18.74
CA ASP A 185 1.05 -6.17 19.53
C ASP A 185 0.34 -4.87 19.95
N PRO A 186 0.26 -4.56 21.26
CA PRO A 186 -0.45 -3.39 21.76
C PRO A 186 0.14 -2.04 21.34
N ILE A 187 1.36 -2.01 20.79
CA ILE A 187 1.93 -0.80 20.17
C ILE A 187 1.18 -0.47 18.85
N TYR A 188 0.68 -1.50 18.18
CA TYR A 188 0.09 -1.40 16.84
C TYR A 188 -1.39 -1.79 16.78
N SER A 189 -1.96 -2.33 17.86
CA SER A 189 -3.35 -2.82 17.89
C SER A 189 -3.94 -2.75 19.30
N TYR A 190 -5.18 -3.24 19.45
CA TYR A 190 -5.81 -3.46 20.76
C TYR A 190 -5.06 -4.55 21.54
N PRO A 191 -4.89 -4.40 22.87
CA PRO A 191 -4.21 -5.41 23.67
C PRO A 191 -5.01 -6.71 23.73
N ILE A 192 -4.34 -7.83 23.49
CA ILE A 192 -4.89 -9.18 23.65
C ILE A 192 -4.23 -9.83 24.88
N ASN A 193 -4.89 -9.74 26.04
CA ASN A 193 -4.30 -10.12 27.33
C ASN A 193 -3.92 -11.61 27.42
N ASP A 194 -4.80 -12.50 26.96
CA ASP A 194 -4.49 -13.92 26.79
C ASP A 194 -4.62 -14.29 25.32
N PHE A 195 -3.49 -14.25 24.62
CA PHE A 195 -3.45 -14.54 23.18
C PHE A 195 -3.92 -15.95 22.87
N ASN A 196 -3.61 -16.96 23.69
CA ASN A 196 -3.92 -18.35 23.36
C ASN A 196 -5.43 -18.63 23.34
N THR A 197 -6.21 -17.85 24.07
CA THR A 197 -7.67 -18.01 24.16
C THR A 197 -8.43 -16.98 23.32
N ASN A 198 -7.91 -15.74 23.20
CA ASN A 198 -8.69 -14.62 22.65
C ASN A 198 -8.22 -14.15 21.26
N TRP A 199 -7.14 -14.72 20.69
CA TRP A 199 -6.65 -14.27 19.38
C TRP A 199 -7.71 -14.34 18.29
N PHE A 200 -8.61 -15.33 18.36
CA PHE A 200 -9.65 -15.53 17.37
C PHE A 200 -10.67 -14.39 17.41
N ASP A 201 -11.10 -13.95 18.59
CA ASP A 201 -12.14 -12.91 18.71
C ASP A 201 -11.58 -11.47 18.62
N LEU A 202 -10.30 -11.29 18.97
CA LEU A 202 -9.68 -9.96 19.10
C LEU A 202 -8.57 -9.69 18.06
N GLY A 203 -8.26 -10.65 17.21
CA GLY A 203 -7.22 -10.54 16.19
C GLY A 203 -7.73 -10.09 14.82
N GLY A 204 -6.79 -9.87 13.90
CA GLY A 204 -7.09 -9.60 12.48
C GLY A 204 -7.41 -8.15 12.14
N PHE A 205 -7.34 -7.22 13.09
CA PHE A 205 -7.56 -5.79 12.85
C PHE A 205 -6.77 -4.94 13.85
N SER A 206 -6.89 -3.61 13.72
CA SER A 206 -6.30 -2.61 14.62
C SER A 206 -7.29 -1.44 14.80
N CYS A 207 -6.87 -0.40 15.52
CA CYS A 207 -7.62 0.83 15.75
C CYS A 207 -8.26 1.37 14.47
N GLN A 208 -9.48 1.88 14.61
CA GLN A 208 -10.29 2.42 13.50
C GLN A 208 -10.41 1.43 12.33
N PRO A 209 -10.92 0.20 12.57
CA PRO A 209 -10.83 -0.89 11.60
C PRO A 209 -11.58 -0.60 10.29
N THR A 210 -12.55 0.30 10.29
CA THR A 210 -13.26 0.74 9.07
C THR A 210 -12.41 1.63 8.14
N LEU A 211 -11.25 2.10 8.59
CA LEU A 211 -10.26 2.80 7.75
C LEU A 211 -9.23 1.84 7.13
N LEU A 212 -9.15 0.60 7.64
CA LEU A 212 -8.10 -0.34 7.29
C LEU A 212 -8.56 -1.26 6.15
N ALA A 213 -7.87 -1.21 5.02
CA ALA A 213 -8.09 -2.11 3.90
C ALA A 213 -7.22 -3.38 3.97
N GLY A 214 -6.67 -3.71 5.13
CA GLY A 214 -5.72 -4.81 5.34
C GLY A 214 -6.30 -6.22 5.15
N LEU A 215 -7.64 -6.35 5.15
CA LEU A 215 -8.33 -7.61 4.87
C LEU A 215 -8.45 -7.93 3.37
N MET A 216 -8.34 -6.92 2.48
CA MET A 216 -8.53 -7.09 1.04
C MET A 216 -7.57 -8.09 0.38
N PRO A 217 -6.28 -8.16 0.74
CA PRO A 217 -5.36 -9.13 0.13
C PRO A 217 -5.78 -10.58 0.33
N TYR A 218 -6.52 -10.93 1.38
CA TYR A 218 -7.02 -12.30 1.58
C TYR A 218 -8.10 -12.65 0.56
N LEU A 219 -8.95 -11.69 0.21
CA LEU A 219 -9.90 -11.88 -0.89
C LEU A 219 -9.19 -12.01 -2.24
N ASP A 220 -8.14 -11.22 -2.48
CA ASP A 220 -7.32 -11.31 -3.70
C ASP A 220 -6.54 -12.64 -3.80
N ARG A 221 -6.38 -13.37 -2.69
CA ARG A 221 -5.72 -14.69 -2.59
C ARG A 221 -6.69 -15.86 -2.65
N ASP A 222 -7.99 -15.62 -2.76
CA ASP A 222 -9.03 -16.65 -2.62
C ASP A 222 -8.97 -17.34 -1.24
N GLU A 223 -8.77 -16.55 -0.19
CA GLU A 223 -8.79 -16.97 1.22
C GLU A 223 -10.01 -16.35 1.96
N PRO A 224 -11.25 -16.69 1.54
CA PRO A 224 -12.46 -16.03 2.01
C PRO A 224 -12.74 -16.24 3.50
N GLU A 225 -12.30 -17.34 4.09
CA GLU A 225 -12.48 -17.62 5.51
C GLU A 225 -11.74 -16.60 6.38
N VAL A 226 -10.50 -16.27 6.02
CA VAL A 226 -9.69 -15.26 6.72
C VAL A 226 -10.28 -13.87 6.52
N TYR A 227 -10.72 -13.56 5.29
CA TYR A 227 -11.40 -12.30 4.99
C TYR A 227 -12.66 -12.12 5.87
N ILE A 228 -13.52 -13.14 5.93
CA ILE A 228 -14.79 -13.08 6.70
C ILE A 228 -14.48 -12.96 8.18
N TRP A 229 -13.52 -13.72 8.70
CA TRP A 229 -13.08 -13.64 10.08
C TRP A 229 -12.60 -12.23 10.46
N MET A 230 -11.68 -11.64 9.69
CA MET A 230 -11.21 -10.27 9.91
C MET A 230 -12.35 -9.24 9.81
N PHE A 231 -13.22 -9.39 8.82
CA PHE A 231 -14.36 -8.50 8.61
C PHE A 231 -15.31 -8.52 9.81
N MET A 232 -15.67 -9.70 10.31
CA MET A 232 -16.61 -9.83 11.43
C MET A 232 -16.01 -9.29 12.73
N ASN A 233 -14.73 -9.53 12.99
CA ASN A 233 -14.04 -8.95 14.16
C ASN A 233 -14.00 -7.41 14.08
N ALA A 234 -13.62 -6.87 12.92
CA ALA A 234 -13.62 -5.43 12.66
C ALA A 234 -15.02 -4.81 12.82
N TRP A 235 -16.04 -5.48 12.29
CA TRP A 235 -17.43 -5.05 12.38
C TRP A 235 -17.91 -5.06 13.83
N ALA A 236 -17.68 -6.15 14.58
CA ALA A 236 -18.09 -6.29 15.97
C ALA A 236 -17.42 -5.22 16.87
N ALA A 237 -16.18 -4.84 16.60
CA ALA A 237 -15.47 -3.79 17.33
C ALA A 237 -16.09 -2.40 17.16
N CYS A 238 -16.76 -2.16 16.03
CA CYS A 238 -17.40 -0.88 15.70
C CYS A 238 -18.93 -0.89 15.85
N TYR A 239 -19.55 -2.06 15.98
CA TYR A 239 -20.98 -2.18 16.12
C TYR A 239 -21.45 -1.51 17.43
N ARG A 240 -22.53 -0.74 17.31
CA ARG A 240 -23.26 -0.13 18.42
C ARG A 240 -24.72 -0.46 18.20
N GLU A 241 -25.36 -1.07 19.19
CA GLU A 241 -26.82 -1.05 19.26
C GLU A 241 -27.24 0.42 19.48
N GLU A 242 -28.20 0.90 18.70
CA GLU A 242 -28.73 2.28 18.81
C GLU A 242 -29.28 2.59 20.21
#